data_AF-A0A9X3PVI6-F1
#
_entry.id   AF-A0A9X3PVI6-F1
#
_cell.length_a   1.000
_cell.length_b   1.000
_cell.length_c   1.000
_cell.angle_alpha   90.00
_cell.angle_beta   90.00
_cell.angle_gamma   90.00
#
_symmetry.space_group_name_H-M   'P 1'
#
loop_
_entity.id
_entity.type
_entity.pdbx_description
1 polymer ?
#
loop_
_entity_poly.entity_id
_entity_poly.type
_entity_poly.pdbx_seq_one_letter_code
_entity_poly.pdbx_strand_id
1 'polypeptide(L)'
;MDLDRRGFYEYHAAMMEPWDGPAAVCFTDGKLIGATLDRNGLRPCRYQVTTDDLVVLASEAGVLPTDAKNIRQKGRLQPGRMFLVDTVQGRIIDDEEIKADIASRKPYRSWVTQYRVSLDELPEPLNVPQPDHPTIRQRQQAFGYTVEELKMVITPMVVTGEEPVSSMGTDTPLAVLSDRPQLLSKYFKQLFAQVTNPPIDPIREQLVMSLVTNIGPKPNVMAETPEACRRIKVQQPILTNAELEKIRHLADPHFKSKTLRMLFRVVEGPDGLGVAVDDLCQQASQAIRDGYKFVILSDRGVNEEWAPIPSLLGISAVHHHLVRECTRTEVGLILETGEPRDVHHFACLIGYGAGTINPYLVFETLVDLEREGYLPEGIDAATAEVKFIKAINKGLLKIFSKMGISTVQSYCGAQIFEAIGLNHVLVDRYFTGTASRVEGIGIREIGEETLRRHAVAYNPAPIRQLDFGGEVHYRIQSEHHNWNPETIYKLQHATQANDAKTYKEFAALVNDESKRRASLRGLLEFKFLPEPIPLDEVEPAKEIVKRFTTGAMSFGAISKEAHETLAIAMNRLGAKSNTGEGGEDPERFVPLSNGDSRNSFIKQVASARFGVTSHYLVNAGELQIKMA
;
A
#
# COMPACT_ATOMS: atom_id res chain seq x y z
N MET A 1 -28.37 4.51 -13.00
CA MET A 1 -27.81 5.83 -13.37
C MET A 1 -28.10 6.05 -14.84
N ASP A 2 -28.63 7.21 -15.20
CA ASP A 2 -28.89 7.60 -16.58
C ASP A 2 -27.58 7.66 -17.42
N LEU A 3 -27.69 7.46 -18.73
CA LEU A 3 -26.54 7.37 -19.63
C LEU A 3 -25.82 8.71 -19.82
N ASP A 4 -26.54 9.83 -19.81
CA ASP A 4 -25.92 11.15 -19.97
C ASP A 4 -25.19 11.55 -18.69
N ARG A 5 -25.79 11.23 -17.54
CA ARG A 5 -25.11 11.35 -16.23
C ARG A 5 -23.84 10.49 -16.16
N ARG A 6 -23.87 9.27 -16.69
CA ARG A 6 -22.67 8.43 -16.79
C ARG A 6 -21.61 9.08 -17.70
N GLY A 7 -22.03 9.61 -18.85
CA GLY A 7 -21.15 10.33 -19.77
C GLY A 7 -20.49 11.55 -19.12
N PHE A 8 -21.23 12.32 -18.32
CA PHE A 8 -20.71 13.43 -17.55
C PHE A 8 -19.59 13.01 -16.58
N TYR A 9 -19.81 11.95 -15.79
CA TYR A 9 -18.78 11.46 -14.86
C TYR A 9 -17.57 10.86 -15.58
N GLU A 10 -17.76 10.10 -16.67
CA GLU A 10 -16.65 9.56 -17.44
C GLU A 10 -15.79 10.68 -18.07
N TYR A 11 -16.42 11.75 -18.55
CA TYR A 11 -15.72 12.93 -19.06
C TYR A 11 -14.86 13.60 -17.98
N HIS A 12 -15.43 13.86 -16.80
CA HIS A 12 -14.72 14.53 -15.71
C HIS A 12 -13.63 13.67 -15.05
N ALA A 13 -13.84 12.35 -14.98
CA ALA A 13 -12.83 11.41 -14.47
C ALA A 13 -11.55 11.35 -15.35
N ALA A 14 -11.63 11.78 -16.61
CA ALA A 14 -10.46 11.95 -17.46
C ALA A 14 -9.68 13.24 -17.16
N MET A 15 -10.32 14.24 -16.53
CA MET A 15 -9.72 15.56 -16.27
C MET A 15 -9.11 15.67 -14.87
N MET A 16 -9.84 15.24 -13.85
CA MET A 16 -9.48 15.43 -12.44
C MET A 16 -9.70 14.14 -11.65
N GLU A 17 -8.68 13.75 -10.89
CA GLU A 17 -8.80 12.70 -9.89
C GLU A 17 -9.72 13.10 -8.73
N PRO A 18 -10.45 12.17 -8.10
CA PRO A 18 -11.25 12.48 -6.92
C PRO A 18 -10.37 12.94 -5.73
N TRP A 19 -10.86 13.93 -5.00
CA TRP A 19 -10.28 14.36 -3.73
C TRP A 19 -10.96 13.57 -2.62
N ASP A 20 -10.37 12.44 -2.25
CA ASP A 20 -10.98 11.46 -1.36
C ASP A 20 -10.76 11.78 0.13
N GLY A 21 -11.56 11.15 0.98
CA GLY A 21 -11.53 11.30 2.44
C GLY A 21 -12.86 11.78 3.03
N PRO A 22 -13.04 11.67 4.37
CA PRO A 22 -14.29 12.06 5.02
C PRO A 22 -14.60 13.54 4.83
N ALA A 23 -15.72 13.87 4.18
CA ALA A 23 -16.08 15.27 3.94
C ALA A 23 -17.59 15.50 4.05
N ALA A 24 -17.95 16.57 4.74
CA ALA A 24 -19.26 17.20 4.64
C ALA A 24 -19.01 18.67 4.30
N VAL A 25 -19.27 19.04 3.05
CA VAL A 25 -18.95 20.36 2.51
C VAL A 25 -20.23 21.15 2.39
N CYS A 26 -20.29 22.30 3.04
CA CYS A 26 -21.32 23.31 2.80
C CYS A 26 -20.71 24.43 1.94
N PHE A 27 -21.44 24.89 0.94
CA PHE A 27 -20.94 25.85 -0.05
C PHE A 27 -22.04 26.82 -0.49
N THR A 28 -21.62 27.97 -1.01
CA THR A 28 -22.52 28.97 -1.59
C THR A 28 -21.80 29.83 -2.62
N ASP A 29 -22.53 30.27 -3.64
CA ASP A 29 -22.10 31.30 -4.60
C ASP A 29 -22.78 32.65 -4.34
N GLY A 30 -23.48 32.79 -3.20
CA GLY A 30 -24.28 33.96 -2.84
C GLY A 30 -25.74 33.92 -3.31
N LYS A 31 -26.13 32.99 -4.18
CA LYS A 31 -27.51 32.77 -4.64
C LYS A 31 -28.01 31.37 -4.30
N LEU A 32 -27.16 30.38 -4.55
CA LEU A 32 -27.34 28.99 -4.21
C LEU A 32 -26.62 28.71 -2.89
N ILE A 33 -27.26 27.97 -2.00
CA ILE A 33 -26.65 27.43 -0.79
C ILE A 33 -26.80 25.92 -0.87
N GLY A 34 -25.71 25.18 -0.72
CA GLY A 34 -25.74 23.74 -0.85
C GLY A 34 -24.83 23.02 0.12
N ALA A 35 -25.04 21.71 0.19
CA ALA A 35 -24.18 20.80 0.90
C ALA A 35 -24.04 19.48 0.14
N THR A 36 -22.88 18.86 0.26
CA THR A 36 -22.61 17.53 -0.27
C THR A 36 -21.72 16.74 0.69
N LEU A 37 -21.71 15.43 0.52
CA LEU A 37 -20.86 14.51 1.26
C LEU A 37 -19.79 13.94 0.33
N ASP A 38 -18.74 13.40 0.94
CA ASP A 38 -17.85 12.49 0.24
C ASP A 38 -18.61 11.27 -0.31
N ARG A 39 -17.94 10.56 -1.22
CA ARG A 39 -18.51 9.42 -1.95
C ARG A 39 -18.94 8.24 -1.06
N ASN A 40 -18.40 8.14 0.14
CA ASN A 40 -18.70 7.09 1.11
C ASN A 40 -19.66 7.61 2.22
N GLY A 41 -19.89 8.91 2.30
CA GLY A 41 -20.74 9.55 3.31
C GLY A 41 -20.22 9.36 4.72
N LEU A 42 -18.91 9.54 4.92
CA LEU A 42 -18.21 9.27 6.18
C LEU A 42 -18.45 10.34 7.25
N ARG A 43 -19.11 11.45 6.90
CA ARG A 43 -19.49 12.52 7.83
C ARG A 43 -21.02 12.65 7.94
N PRO A 44 -21.55 12.85 9.15
CA PRO A 44 -22.98 13.06 9.31
C PRO A 44 -23.37 14.47 8.83
N CYS A 45 -24.51 14.54 8.15
CA CYS A 45 -25.11 15.81 7.76
C CYS A 45 -26.64 15.65 7.71
N ARG A 46 -27.33 16.40 8.58
CA ARG A 46 -28.77 16.36 8.82
C ARG A 46 -29.37 17.71 8.45
N TYR A 47 -30.59 17.68 7.92
CA TYR A 47 -31.33 18.91 7.67
C TYR A 47 -32.77 18.82 8.18
N GLN A 48 -33.34 19.97 8.52
CA GLN A 48 -34.76 20.13 8.77
C GLN A 48 -35.27 21.38 8.03
N VAL A 49 -36.50 21.29 7.56
CA VAL A 49 -37.21 22.37 6.88
C VAL A 49 -38.44 22.67 7.72
N THR A 50 -38.60 23.93 8.10
CA THR A 50 -39.75 24.36 8.89
C THR A 50 -40.94 24.75 7.99
N THR A 51 -42.09 24.98 8.60
CA THR A 51 -43.31 25.42 7.90
C THR A 51 -43.26 26.89 7.44
N ASP A 52 -42.35 27.68 7.99
CA ASP A 52 -42.01 29.05 7.59
C ASP A 52 -40.78 29.12 6.67
N ASP A 53 -40.47 28.00 5.98
CA ASP A 53 -39.43 27.86 4.95
C ASP A 53 -37.98 28.14 5.41
N LEU A 54 -37.72 28.09 6.73
CA LEU A 54 -36.36 28.07 7.26
C LEU A 54 -35.73 26.67 7.07
N VAL A 55 -34.56 26.64 6.46
CA VAL A 55 -33.74 25.43 6.32
C VAL A 55 -32.59 25.47 7.32
N VAL A 56 -32.52 24.45 8.17
CA VAL A 56 -31.40 24.25 9.09
C VAL A 56 -30.67 22.98 8.69
N LEU A 57 -29.39 23.10 8.35
CA LEU A 57 -28.50 21.99 8.03
C LEU A 57 -27.29 22.00 8.96
N ALA A 58 -27.00 20.87 9.59
CA ALA A 58 -25.92 20.73 10.55
C ALA A 58 -25.39 19.30 10.61
N SER A 59 -24.25 19.09 11.25
CA SER A 59 -23.68 17.75 11.44
C SER A 59 -24.57 16.83 12.28
N GLU A 60 -25.31 17.40 13.24
CA GLU A 60 -26.22 16.66 14.12
C GLU A 60 -27.65 17.21 14.04
N ALA A 61 -28.63 16.38 14.40
CA ALA A 61 -30.01 16.82 14.55
C ALA A 61 -30.22 17.40 15.95
N GLY A 62 -31.08 18.42 16.08
CA GLY A 62 -31.40 19.02 17.38
C GLY A 62 -30.45 20.13 17.84
N VAL A 63 -29.62 20.66 16.93
CA VAL A 63 -28.69 21.78 17.22
C VAL A 63 -29.41 23.10 17.55
N LEU A 64 -30.64 23.26 17.07
CA LEU A 64 -31.48 24.43 17.36
C LEU A 64 -32.81 23.98 17.96
N PRO A 65 -33.35 24.73 18.94
CA PRO A 65 -34.68 24.47 19.47
C PRO A 65 -35.71 24.78 18.38
N THR A 66 -36.55 23.81 18.02
CA THR A 66 -37.63 23.98 17.04
C THR A 66 -38.84 23.19 17.51
N ASP A 67 -39.99 23.84 17.64
CA ASP A 67 -41.24 23.16 17.97
C ASP A 67 -41.56 22.14 16.86
N ALA A 68 -41.84 20.89 17.25
CA ALA A 68 -42.16 19.81 16.32
C ALA A 68 -43.34 20.15 15.39
N LYS A 69 -44.28 21.00 15.84
CA LYS A 69 -45.41 21.47 15.01
C LYS A 69 -44.98 22.33 13.82
N ASN A 70 -43.84 23.00 13.94
CA ASN A 70 -43.31 23.89 12.89
C ASN A 70 -42.38 23.15 11.93
N ILE A 71 -42.24 21.82 12.04
CA ILE A 71 -41.33 21.05 11.20
C ILE A 71 -42.09 20.42 10.06
N ARG A 72 -41.80 20.87 8.83
CA ARG A 72 -42.36 20.32 7.60
C ARG A 72 -41.65 19.03 7.20
N GLN A 73 -40.32 19.01 7.28
CA GLN A 73 -39.51 17.86 6.87
C GLN A 73 -38.23 17.73 7.69
N LYS A 74 -37.79 16.49 7.93
CA LYS A 74 -36.44 16.17 8.41
C LYS A 74 -35.78 15.19 7.45
N GLY A 75 -34.49 15.33 7.23
CA GLY A 75 -33.72 14.46 6.35
C GLY A 75 -32.25 14.38 6.72
N ARG A 76 -31.52 13.64 5.88
CA ARG A 76 -30.07 13.50 5.95
C ARG A 76 -29.50 13.49 4.54
N LEU A 77 -28.28 13.98 4.38
CA LEU A 77 -27.53 13.78 3.15
C LEU A 77 -27.10 12.31 3.06
N GLN A 78 -27.00 11.81 1.83
CA GLN A 78 -26.60 10.45 1.51
C GLN A 78 -25.37 10.51 0.59
N PRO A 79 -24.52 9.47 0.60
CA PRO A 79 -23.36 9.42 -0.29
C PRO A 79 -23.76 9.69 -1.75
N GLY A 80 -23.03 10.59 -2.40
CA GLY A 80 -23.27 10.95 -3.80
C GLY A 80 -24.54 11.77 -4.08
N ARG A 81 -25.29 12.24 -3.06
CA ARG A 81 -26.41 13.17 -3.22
C ARG A 81 -26.04 14.58 -2.77
N MET A 82 -26.62 15.58 -3.42
CA MET A 82 -26.47 17.00 -3.07
C MET A 82 -27.77 17.52 -2.46
N PHE A 83 -27.63 18.45 -1.52
CA PHE A 83 -28.73 19.26 -1.01
C PHE A 83 -28.50 20.69 -1.48
N LEU A 84 -29.46 21.31 -2.16
CA LEU A 84 -29.31 22.64 -2.75
C LEU A 84 -30.56 23.47 -2.53
N VAL A 85 -30.38 24.71 -2.09
CA VAL A 85 -31.41 25.72 -1.90
C VAL A 85 -31.11 26.86 -2.86
N ASP A 86 -32.08 27.21 -3.70
CA ASP A 86 -32.04 28.41 -4.51
C ASP A 86 -32.82 29.52 -3.82
N THR A 87 -32.09 30.52 -3.34
CA THR A 87 -32.67 31.66 -2.60
C THR A 87 -33.40 32.65 -3.51
N VAL A 88 -33.14 32.61 -4.82
CA VAL A 88 -33.81 33.45 -5.83
C VAL A 88 -35.14 32.83 -6.22
N GLN A 89 -35.17 31.51 -6.45
CA GLN A 89 -36.41 30.78 -6.74
C GLN A 89 -37.23 30.47 -5.48
N GLY A 90 -36.64 30.56 -4.29
CA GLY A 90 -37.29 30.27 -3.01
C GLY A 90 -37.64 28.79 -2.83
N ARG A 91 -36.81 27.88 -3.33
CA ARG A 91 -37.06 26.43 -3.23
C ARG A 91 -35.81 25.59 -3.04
N ILE A 92 -36.01 24.39 -2.50
CA ILE A 92 -35.01 23.32 -2.51
C ILE A 92 -35.06 22.66 -3.90
N ILE A 93 -33.90 22.53 -4.55
CA ILE A 93 -33.75 21.84 -5.84
C ILE A 93 -33.46 20.36 -5.57
N ASP A 94 -34.17 19.46 -6.25
CA ASP A 94 -33.94 18.02 -6.08
C ASP A 94 -32.60 17.60 -6.71
N ASP A 95 -31.94 16.61 -6.09
CA ASP A 95 -30.65 16.07 -6.52
C ASP A 95 -30.65 15.55 -7.97
N GLU A 96 -31.72 14.92 -8.42
CA GLU A 96 -31.82 14.44 -9.81
C GLU A 96 -32.03 15.60 -10.78
N GLU A 97 -32.73 16.66 -10.38
CA GLU A 97 -32.89 17.88 -11.18
C GLU A 97 -31.54 18.58 -11.39
N ILE A 98 -30.76 18.76 -10.31
CA ILE A 98 -29.41 19.37 -10.35
C ILE A 98 -28.52 18.61 -11.35
N LYS A 99 -28.50 17.28 -11.23
CA LYS A 99 -27.61 16.44 -12.02
C LYS A 99 -28.06 16.32 -13.46
N ALA A 100 -29.37 16.30 -13.72
CA ALA A 100 -29.90 16.32 -15.08
C ALA A 100 -29.56 17.64 -15.80
N ASP A 101 -29.71 18.79 -15.13
CA ASP A 101 -29.30 20.09 -15.68
C ASP A 101 -27.82 20.08 -16.04
N ILE A 102 -26.95 19.73 -15.08
CA ILE A 102 -25.50 19.76 -15.27
C ILE A 102 -25.05 18.78 -16.36
N ALA A 103 -25.57 17.54 -16.35
CA ALA A 103 -25.19 16.52 -17.32
C ALA A 103 -25.67 16.82 -18.75
N SER A 104 -26.68 17.69 -18.92
CA SER A 104 -27.22 18.07 -20.23
C SER A 104 -26.65 19.38 -20.79
N ARG A 105 -25.84 20.12 -20.04
CA ARG A 105 -25.20 21.38 -20.49
C ARG A 105 -24.37 21.23 -21.77
N LYS A 106 -23.75 20.06 -21.95
CA LYS A 106 -22.92 19.70 -23.10
C LYS A 106 -23.19 18.24 -23.46
N PRO A 107 -22.90 17.82 -24.71
CA PRO A 107 -23.08 16.43 -25.12
C PRO A 107 -21.92 15.55 -24.63
N TYR A 108 -21.71 15.49 -23.30
CA TYR A 108 -20.58 14.77 -22.68
C TYR A 108 -20.52 13.31 -23.09
N ARG A 109 -21.69 12.64 -23.14
CA ARG A 109 -21.78 11.26 -23.60
C ARG A 109 -21.25 11.10 -25.02
N SER A 110 -21.67 11.96 -25.95
CA SER A 110 -21.19 11.94 -27.33
C SER A 110 -19.69 12.19 -27.42
N TRP A 111 -19.17 13.15 -26.64
CA TRP A 111 -17.74 13.43 -26.58
C TRP A 111 -16.95 12.21 -26.08
N VAL A 112 -17.37 11.59 -24.97
CA VAL A 112 -16.72 10.38 -24.45
C VAL A 112 -16.77 9.24 -25.47
N THR A 113 -17.90 9.02 -26.14
CA THR A 113 -18.01 7.96 -27.17
C THR A 113 -17.11 8.24 -28.38
N GLN A 114 -16.90 9.49 -28.77
CA GLN A 114 -16.15 9.85 -29.97
C GLN A 114 -14.63 9.95 -29.74
N TYR A 115 -14.20 10.48 -28.59
CA TYR A 115 -12.80 10.87 -28.37
C TYR A 115 -12.04 9.95 -27.41
N ARG A 116 -12.73 9.21 -26.53
CA ARG A 116 -12.06 8.29 -25.60
C ARG A 116 -11.47 7.13 -26.38
N VAL A 117 -10.21 6.80 -26.09
CA VAL A 117 -9.57 5.60 -26.63
C VAL A 117 -9.63 4.50 -25.58
N SER A 118 -10.33 3.40 -25.85
CA SER A 118 -10.31 2.23 -24.97
C SER A 118 -9.16 1.31 -25.37
N LEU A 119 -8.31 0.90 -24.43
CA LEU A 119 -7.20 -0.02 -24.72
C LEU A 119 -7.70 -1.35 -25.30
N ASP A 120 -8.85 -1.83 -24.79
CA ASP A 120 -9.49 -3.09 -25.21
C ASP A 120 -9.98 -3.05 -26.67
N GLU A 121 -10.21 -1.84 -27.22
CA GLU A 121 -10.70 -1.63 -28.58
C GLU A 121 -9.56 -1.39 -29.60
N LEU A 122 -8.31 -1.26 -29.12
CA LEU A 122 -7.15 -1.11 -29.98
C LEU A 122 -6.78 -2.42 -30.68
N PRO A 123 -6.29 -2.36 -31.93
CA PRO A 123 -5.94 -3.55 -32.70
C PRO A 123 -4.88 -4.38 -31.99
N GLU A 124 -4.94 -5.70 -32.15
CA GLU A 124 -3.92 -6.59 -31.60
C GLU A 124 -2.53 -6.31 -32.20
N PRO A 125 -1.47 -6.32 -31.38
CA PRO A 125 -0.13 -6.04 -31.85
C PRO A 125 0.37 -7.19 -32.75
N LEU A 126 1.12 -6.85 -33.80
CA LEU A 126 1.67 -7.85 -34.72
C LEU A 126 2.77 -8.70 -34.08
N ASN A 127 3.55 -8.11 -33.16
CA ASN A 127 4.67 -8.76 -32.49
C ASN A 127 4.59 -8.49 -30.99
N VAL A 128 4.47 -9.55 -30.20
CA VAL A 128 4.61 -9.50 -28.74
C VAL A 128 5.96 -10.14 -28.38
N PRO A 129 6.79 -9.47 -27.56
CA PRO A 129 8.05 -10.05 -27.09
C PRO A 129 7.84 -11.44 -26.46
N GLN A 130 8.58 -12.43 -26.96
CA GLN A 130 8.52 -13.79 -26.44
C GLN A 130 9.52 -13.98 -25.28
N PRO A 131 9.24 -14.89 -24.33
CA PRO A 131 10.16 -15.18 -23.24
C PRO A 131 11.54 -15.66 -23.73
N ASP A 132 12.60 -15.09 -23.19
CA ASP A 132 13.98 -15.54 -23.43
C ASP A 132 14.40 -16.54 -22.35
N HIS A 133 14.01 -17.80 -22.55
CA HIS A 133 14.22 -18.89 -21.59
C HIS A 133 15.70 -19.12 -21.22
N PRO A 134 16.68 -19.07 -22.16
CA PRO A 134 18.10 -19.22 -21.80
C PRO A 134 18.62 -18.20 -20.77
N THR A 135 18.12 -16.96 -20.77
CA THR A 135 18.65 -15.87 -19.94
C THR A 135 17.78 -15.54 -18.73
N ILE A 136 16.60 -16.14 -18.61
CA ILE A 136 15.61 -15.78 -17.60
C ILE A 136 16.14 -15.86 -16.16
N ARG A 137 16.91 -16.91 -15.83
CA ARG A 137 17.51 -17.07 -14.49
C ARG A 137 18.50 -15.95 -14.17
N GLN A 138 19.27 -15.50 -15.15
CA GLN A 138 20.21 -14.39 -14.97
C GLN A 138 19.46 -13.09 -14.75
N ARG A 139 18.42 -12.83 -15.54
CA ARG A 139 17.57 -11.65 -15.36
C ARG A 139 16.89 -11.66 -13.99
N GLN A 140 16.30 -12.78 -13.59
CA GLN A 140 15.73 -12.98 -12.25
C GLN A 140 16.75 -12.70 -11.14
N GLN A 141 17.99 -13.20 -11.24
CA GLN A 141 19.05 -12.89 -10.28
C GLN A 141 19.40 -11.39 -10.25
N ALA A 142 19.51 -10.75 -11.42
CA ALA A 142 19.84 -9.32 -11.51
C ALA A 142 18.76 -8.43 -10.87
N PHE A 143 17.48 -8.81 -11.00
CA PHE A 143 16.35 -8.16 -10.34
C PHE A 143 16.09 -8.66 -8.91
N GLY A 144 16.91 -9.58 -8.39
CA GLY A 144 16.85 -10.05 -7.01
C GLY A 144 15.69 -10.99 -6.69
N TYR A 145 15.20 -11.78 -7.65
CA TYR A 145 14.22 -12.83 -7.41
C TYR A 145 14.84 -13.99 -6.63
N THR A 146 14.05 -14.54 -5.71
CA THR A 146 14.43 -15.69 -4.89
C THR A 146 13.47 -16.87 -5.10
N VAL A 147 13.92 -18.08 -4.78
CA VAL A 147 13.07 -19.28 -4.78
C VAL A 147 11.91 -19.12 -3.78
N GLU A 148 12.16 -18.50 -2.63
CA GLU A 148 11.12 -18.21 -1.64
C GLU A 148 10.01 -17.32 -2.22
N GLU A 149 10.35 -16.23 -2.93
CA GLU A 149 9.34 -15.37 -3.57
C GLU A 149 8.56 -16.12 -4.66
N LEU A 150 9.24 -16.91 -5.50
CA LEU A 150 8.54 -17.70 -6.52
C LEU A 150 7.51 -18.63 -5.88
N LYS A 151 7.91 -19.36 -4.84
CA LYS A 151 7.08 -20.40 -4.20
C LYS A 151 6.04 -19.86 -3.22
N MET A 152 6.37 -18.83 -2.44
CA MET A 152 5.57 -18.33 -1.33
C MET A 152 4.80 -17.05 -1.67
N VAL A 153 5.17 -16.35 -2.75
CA VAL A 153 4.51 -15.12 -3.18
C VAL A 153 3.82 -15.31 -4.53
N ILE A 154 4.55 -15.66 -5.58
CA ILE A 154 4.00 -15.74 -6.93
C ILE A 154 3.09 -16.96 -7.09
N THR A 155 3.52 -18.15 -6.66
CA THR A 155 2.70 -19.37 -6.78
C THR A 155 1.33 -19.24 -6.10
N PRO A 156 1.21 -18.76 -4.83
CA PRO A 156 -0.10 -18.56 -4.21
C PRO A 156 -0.99 -17.56 -4.95
N MET A 157 -0.42 -16.49 -5.51
CA MET A 157 -1.15 -15.50 -6.32
C MET A 157 -1.75 -16.14 -7.57
N VAL A 158 -1.02 -17.01 -8.27
CA VAL A 158 -1.53 -17.67 -9.48
C VAL A 158 -2.43 -18.87 -9.17
N VAL A 159 -2.35 -19.46 -7.98
CA VAL A 159 -3.28 -20.52 -7.56
C VAL A 159 -4.63 -19.93 -7.20
N THR A 160 -4.62 -18.99 -6.24
CA THR A 160 -5.83 -18.47 -5.58
C THR A 160 -6.40 -17.21 -6.22
N GLY A 161 -5.57 -16.46 -6.96
CA GLY A 161 -5.93 -15.12 -7.45
C GLY A 161 -5.95 -14.08 -6.33
N GLU A 162 -5.27 -14.34 -5.20
CA GLU A 162 -5.14 -13.47 -4.03
C GLU A 162 -3.68 -13.48 -3.54
N GLU A 163 -3.28 -12.43 -2.83
CA GLU A 163 -1.95 -12.38 -2.20
C GLU A 163 -1.79 -13.48 -1.12
N PRO A 164 -0.57 -13.96 -0.86
CA PRO A 164 -0.34 -14.96 0.17
C PRO A 164 -0.70 -14.43 1.56
N VAL A 165 -1.31 -15.30 2.37
CA VAL A 165 -1.53 -15.06 3.80
C VAL A 165 -0.41 -15.75 4.58
N SER A 166 0.18 -15.00 5.52
CA SER A 166 1.20 -15.52 6.46
C SER A 166 0.84 -15.13 7.90
N SER A 167 1.60 -15.63 8.86
CA SER A 167 1.43 -15.37 10.29
C SER A 167 2.76 -14.99 10.96
N MET A 168 2.71 -14.64 12.25
CA MET A 168 3.81 -14.04 13.03
C MET A 168 4.21 -12.64 12.54
N GLY A 169 5.09 -11.98 13.32
CA GLY A 169 5.60 -10.66 12.99
C GLY A 169 6.86 -10.74 12.11
N THR A 170 7.16 -9.67 11.37
CA THR A 170 8.45 -9.51 10.69
C THR A 170 9.54 -9.31 11.73
N ASP A 171 10.45 -10.27 11.81
CA ASP A 171 11.58 -10.26 12.75
C ASP A 171 12.93 -10.19 12.04
N THR A 172 12.93 -9.89 10.73
CA THR A 172 14.12 -9.56 9.95
C THR A 172 14.54 -8.10 10.16
N PRO A 173 15.81 -7.75 9.88
CA PRO A 173 16.31 -6.38 9.99
C PRO A 173 15.54 -5.37 9.13
N LEU A 174 15.58 -4.10 9.53
CA LEU A 174 15.25 -3.00 8.62
C LEU A 174 16.20 -3.04 7.41
N ALA A 175 15.72 -2.63 6.23
CA ALA A 175 16.47 -2.75 4.97
C ALA A 175 17.88 -2.12 5.07
N VAL A 176 17.96 -0.91 5.63
CA VAL A 176 19.23 -0.18 5.85
C VAL A 176 20.20 -0.85 6.82
N LEU A 177 19.73 -1.84 7.59
CA LEU A 177 20.53 -2.58 8.56
C LEU A 177 20.78 -4.04 8.15
N SER A 178 20.30 -4.45 6.98
CA SER A 178 20.58 -5.78 6.43
C SER A 178 21.99 -5.81 5.82
N ASP A 179 22.66 -6.96 5.97
CA ASP A 179 23.94 -7.23 5.29
C ASP A 179 23.74 -7.67 3.82
N ARG A 180 22.49 -7.96 3.44
CA ARG A 180 22.10 -8.41 2.09
C ARG A 180 21.60 -7.23 1.26
N PRO A 181 21.88 -7.21 -0.06
CA PRO A 181 21.46 -6.10 -0.91
C PRO A 181 19.93 -6.03 -1.03
N GLN A 182 19.33 -4.94 -0.58
CA GLN A 182 17.87 -4.79 -0.53
C GLN A 182 17.31 -4.13 -1.79
N LEU A 183 16.04 -4.42 -2.10
CA LEU A 183 15.32 -3.63 -3.10
C LEU A 183 14.89 -2.29 -2.53
N LEU A 184 14.86 -1.27 -3.38
CA LEU A 184 14.54 0.09 -2.96
C LEU A 184 13.14 0.21 -2.36
N SER A 185 12.18 -0.58 -2.85
CA SER A 185 10.82 -0.68 -2.30
C SER A 185 10.80 -0.95 -0.79
N LYS A 186 11.72 -1.77 -0.26
CA LYS A 186 11.72 -2.16 1.16
C LYS A 186 12.02 -1.04 2.14
N TYR A 187 12.65 0.03 1.66
CA TYR A 187 12.91 1.23 2.44
C TYR A 187 11.63 2.05 2.67
N PHE A 188 10.57 1.81 1.89
CA PHE A 188 9.29 2.51 2.00
C PHE A 188 8.28 1.68 2.81
N LYS A 189 7.72 2.27 3.86
CA LYS A 189 6.66 1.67 4.67
C LYS A 189 5.34 2.33 4.33
N GLN A 190 4.32 1.51 4.06
CA GLN A 190 2.97 1.99 3.75
C GLN A 190 2.42 2.75 4.95
N LEU A 191 1.99 3.99 4.73
CA LEU A 191 1.20 4.71 5.71
C LEU A 191 -0.22 4.16 5.73
N PHE A 192 -0.86 4.26 6.89
CA PHE A 192 -2.25 3.86 7.08
C PHE A 192 -2.94 4.85 8.02
N ALA A 193 -4.24 5.01 7.84
CA ALA A 193 -5.02 5.96 8.61
C ALA A 193 -5.28 5.42 10.02
N GLN A 194 -5.14 6.30 11.02
CA GLN A 194 -5.47 6.00 12.40
C GLN A 194 -6.19 7.20 13.00
N VAL A 195 -7.40 6.97 13.51
CA VAL A 195 -8.25 7.97 14.19
C VAL A 195 -8.74 9.11 13.28
N THR A 196 -7.85 9.81 12.58
CA THR A 196 -8.14 10.99 11.75
C THR A 196 -9.17 10.74 10.67
N ASN A 197 -9.07 9.58 10.03
CA ASN A 197 -9.97 9.10 9.00
C ASN A 197 -10.05 7.57 9.06
N PRO A 198 -11.18 6.96 8.67
CA PRO A 198 -11.33 5.51 8.68
C PRO A 198 -10.71 4.88 7.42
N PRO A 199 -10.15 3.67 7.52
CA PRO A 199 -9.90 2.84 6.36
C PRO A 199 -11.23 2.34 5.74
N ILE A 200 -11.16 1.85 4.50
CA ILE A 200 -12.30 1.28 3.75
C ILE A 200 -12.19 -0.25 3.73
N ASP A 201 -13.32 -0.97 3.62
CA ASP A 201 -13.34 -2.42 3.41
C ASP A 201 -13.24 -2.73 1.90
N PRO A 202 -12.09 -3.22 1.39
CA PRO A 202 -11.87 -3.42 -0.04
C PRO A 202 -12.66 -4.61 -0.61
N ILE A 203 -13.31 -5.40 0.25
CA ILE A 203 -14.09 -6.58 -0.13
C ILE A 203 -15.58 -6.23 -0.10
N ARG A 204 -16.08 -5.72 1.03
CA ARG A 204 -17.51 -5.45 1.22
C ARG A 204 -17.96 -4.14 0.60
N GLU A 205 -17.05 -3.17 0.51
CA GLU A 205 -17.29 -1.85 -0.07
C GLU A 205 -16.59 -1.69 -1.43
N GLN A 206 -16.28 -2.81 -2.11
CA GLN A 206 -15.58 -2.80 -3.39
C GLN A 206 -16.26 -1.92 -4.46
N LEU A 207 -17.58 -1.79 -4.42
CA LEU A 207 -18.36 -0.98 -5.38
C LEU A 207 -17.97 0.49 -5.41
N VAL A 208 -17.45 1.03 -4.30
CA VAL A 208 -16.96 2.39 -4.27
C VAL A 208 -15.53 2.46 -4.81
N MET A 209 -14.75 1.38 -4.78
CA MET A 209 -13.35 1.44 -5.19
C MET A 209 -13.15 1.24 -6.71
N SER A 210 -12.05 1.77 -7.26
CA SER A 210 -11.74 1.63 -8.69
C SER A 210 -10.24 1.62 -9.00
N LEU A 211 -9.86 0.70 -9.89
CA LEU A 211 -8.53 0.64 -10.51
C LEU A 211 -8.49 1.19 -11.93
N VAL A 212 -9.62 1.71 -12.42
CA VAL A 212 -9.68 2.32 -13.75
C VAL A 212 -8.82 3.57 -13.75
N THR A 213 -7.97 3.69 -14.76
CA THR A 213 -7.10 4.86 -14.95
C THR A 213 -7.18 5.35 -16.39
N ASN A 214 -6.82 6.61 -16.59
CA ASN A 214 -6.72 7.24 -17.89
C ASN A 214 -5.27 7.66 -18.10
N ILE A 215 -4.63 7.17 -19.16
CA ILE A 215 -3.24 7.44 -19.49
C ILE A 215 -3.18 8.47 -20.61
N GLY A 216 -2.17 9.33 -20.55
CA GLY A 216 -1.91 10.38 -21.53
C GLY A 216 -2.05 11.78 -20.92
N PRO A 217 -1.90 12.82 -21.73
CA PRO A 217 -1.91 14.21 -21.29
C PRO A 217 -3.19 14.53 -20.50
N LYS A 218 -3.04 15.25 -19.39
CA LYS A 218 -4.14 15.85 -18.65
C LYS A 218 -4.57 17.15 -19.37
N PRO A 219 -5.88 17.37 -19.55
CA PRO A 219 -6.39 18.55 -20.24
C PRO A 219 -6.44 19.78 -19.33
N ASN A 220 -6.80 20.93 -19.90
CA ASN A 220 -7.09 22.14 -19.14
C ASN A 220 -8.39 21.97 -18.35
N VAL A 221 -8.30 22.00 -17.01
CA VAL A 221 -9.44 21.83 -16.11
C VAL A 221 -10.45 22.99 -16.15
N MET A 222 -10.07 24.14 -16.71
CA MET A 222 -10.92 25.33 -16.79
C MET A 222 -11.74 25.39 -18.09
N ALA A 223 -11.55 24.46 -19.02
CA ALA A 223 -12.18 24.47 -20.33
C ALA A 223 -12.85 23.13 -20.65
N GLU A 224 -14.15 23.17 -20.93
CA GLU A 224 -14.91 22.01 -21.38
C GLU A 224 -14.84 21.88 -22.91
N THR A 225 -13.88 21.09 -23.42
CA THR A 225 -13.77 20.76 -24.86
C THR A 225 -13.93 19.26 -25.11
N PRO A 226 -14.36 18.84 -26.32
CA PRO A 226 -14.49 17.43 -26.66
C PRO A 226 -13.18 16.64 -26.49
N GLU A 227 -12.04 17.26 -26.79
CA GLU A 227 -10.72 16.65 -26.75
C GLU A 227 -10.23 16.39 -25.32
N ALA A 228 -10.84 16.99 -24.30
CA ALA A 228 -10.41 16.84 -22.92
C ALA A 228 -10.52 15.37 -22.41
N CYS A 229 -11.45 14.58 -22.97
CA CYS A 229 -11.57 13.16 -22.66
C CYS A 229 -10.77 12.25 -23.59
N ARG A 230 -9.99 12.81 -24.53
CA ARG A 230 -9.10 12.03 -25.42
C ARG A 230 -7.88 11.58 -24.62
N ARG A 231 -8.02 10.42 -23.97
CA ARG A 231 -7.01 9.70 -23.19
C ARG A 231 -7.22 8.19 -23.37
N ILE A 232 -6.19 7.39 -23.11
CA ILE A 232 -6.31 5.93 -23.17
C ILE A 232 -6.89 5.45 -21.83
N LYS A 233 -8.12 4.96 -21.86
CA LYS A 233 -8.77 4.34 -20.71
C LYS A 233 -8.27 2.91 -20.55
N VAL A 234 -7.83 2.57 -19.34
CA VAL A 234 -7.40 1.23 -18.95
C VAL A 234 -8.15 0.79 -17.70
N GLN A 235 -8.56 -0.48 -17.65
CA GLN A 235 -9.38 -1.00 -16.55
C GLN A 235 -8.62 -1.15 -15.23
N GLN A 236 -7.30 -1.26 -15.31
CA GLN A 236 -6.40 -1.56 -14.20
C GLN A 236 -4.99 -1.00 -14.50
N PRO A 237 -4.14 -0.77 -13.49
CA PRO A 237 -2.81 -0.21 -13.71
C PRO A 237 -1.80 -1.22 -14.29
N ILE A 238 -2.10 -2.52 -14.25
CA ILE A 238 -1.20 -3.58 -14.70
C ILE A 238 -1.49 -3.93 -16.17
N LEU A 239 -0.48 -3.80 -17.02
CA LEU A 239 -0.56 -4.10 -18.45
C LEU A 239 0.09 -5.45 -18.77
N THR A 240 -0.57 -6.26 -19.58
CA THR A 240 0.04 -7.41 -20.26
C THR A 240 1.08 -6.95 -21.28
N ASN A 241 1.94 -7.86 -21.75
CA ASN A 241 2.91 -7.54 -22.80
C ASN A 241 2.21 -7.10 -24.09
N ALA A 242 1.09 -7.75 -24.44
CA ALA A 242 0.30 -7.38 -25.62
C ALA A 242 -0.30 -5.97 -25.49
N GLU A 243 -0.88 -5.66 -24.33
CA GLU A 243 -1.44 -4.34 -24.03
C GLU A 243 -0.40 -3.21 -24.11
N LEU A 244 0.82 -3.45 -23.60
CA LEU A 244 1.90 -2.48 -23.73
C LEU A 244 2.25 -2.23 -25.21
N GLU A 245 2.34 -3.28 -26.01
CA GLU A 245 2.67 -3.15 -27.45
C GLU A 245 1.56 -2.43 -28.24
N LYS A 246 0.28 -2.58 -27.85
CA LYS A 246 -0.81 -1.75 -28.41
C LYS A 246 -0.55 -0.26 -28.23
N ILE A 247 -0.03 0.14 -27.07
CA ILE A 247 0.29 1.55 -26.77
C ILE A 247 1.60 1.98 -27.45
N ARG A 248 2.61 1.10 -27.49
CA ARG A 248 3.92 1.39 -28.11
C ARG A 248 3.79 1.65 -29.60
N HIS A 249 2.93 0.88 -30.28
CA HIS A 249 2.74 0.92 -31.73
C HIS A 249 1.44 1.61 -32.16
N LEU A 250 0.86 2.44 -31.29
CA LEU A 250 -0.40 3.12 -31.56
C LEU A 250 -0.30 3.99 -32.83
N ALA A 251 -1.10 3.65 -33.84
CA ALA A 251 -1.11 4.33 -35.14
C ALA A 251 -1.95 5.63 -35.13
N ASP A 252 -1.79 6.46 -34.10
CA ASP A 252 -2.42 7.78 -33.99
C ASP A 252 -1.33 8.88 -33.97
N PRO A 253 -1.31 9.78 -34.97
CA PRO A 253 -0.33 10.87 -35.05
C PRO A 253 -0.26 11.77 -33.81
N HIS A 254 -1.35 11.85 -33.03
CA HIS A 254 -1.43 12.69 -31.83
C HIS A 254 -0.96 11.97 -30.57
N PHE A 255 -0.91 10.63 -30.58
CA PHE A 255 -0.66 9.76 -29.43
C PHE A 255 0.59 8.92 -29.67
N LYS A 256 1.72 9.59 -29.88
CA LYS A 256 3.02 8.94 -30.08
C LYS A 256 3.64 8.52 -28.75
N SER A 257 4.25 7.34 -28.77
CA SER A 257 4.97 6.74 -27.63
C SER A 257 6.48 6.76 -27.88
N LYS A 258 7.28 7.02 -26.84
CA LYS A 258 8.73 6.90 -26.87
C LYS A 258 9.18 5.97 -25.74
N THR A 259 9.98 4.96 -26.07
CA THR A 259 10.66 4.13 -25.08
C THR A 259 12.00 4.73 -24.72
N LEU A 260 12.23 4.93 -23.43
CA LEU A 260 13.48 5.38 -22.84
C LEU A 260 14.11 4.25 -22.05
N ARG A 261 15.42 4.06 -22.24
CA ARG A 261 16.17 2.98 -21.61
C ARG A 261 16.51 3.36 -20.17
N MET A 262 16.13 2.49 -19.23
CA MET A 262 16.33 2.63 -17.79
C MET A 262 17.50 1.72 -17.32
N LEU A 263 18.66 1.86 -17.95
CA LEU A 263 19.87 1.06 -17.69
C LEU A 263 21.09 1.97 -17.50
N PHE A 264 22.06 1.52 -16.70
CA PHE A 264 23.36 2.19 -16.53
C PHE A 264 24.52 1.22 -16.74
N ARG A 265 25.70 1.73 -17.07
CA ARG A 265 26.87 0.91 -17.40
C ARG A 265 27.52 0.37 -16.13
N VAL A 266 27.78 -0.94 -16.11
CA VAL A 266 28.47 -1.60 -14.97
C VAL A 266 29.88 -1.04 -14.76
N VAL A 267 30.56 -0.69 -15.86
CA VAL A 267 31.94 -0.14 -15.84
C VAL A 267 32.04 1.24 -15.19
N GLU A 268 30.94 1.98 -15.07
CA GLU A 268 30.90 3.29 -14.41
C GLU A 268 30.82 3.15 -12.88
N GLY A 269 30.63 1.93 -12.37
CA GLY A 269 30.52 1.65 -10.95
C GLY A 269 29.28 2.28 -10.31
N PRO A 270 29.23 2.31 -8.97
CA PRO A 270 28.06 2.82 -8.24
C PRO A 270 27.71 4.29 -8.54
N ASP A 271 28.70 5.10 -8.92
CA ASP A 271 28.49 6.52 -9.23
C ASP A 271 27.75 6.75 -10.56
N GLY A 272 27.79 5.77 -11.47
CA GLY A 272 27.09 5.83 -12.76
C GLY A 272 25.57 5.88 -12.62
N LEU A 273 25.00 5.36 -11.53
CA LEU A 273 23.56 5.33 -11.32
C LEU A 273 22.94 6.73 -11.32
N GLY A 274 23.53 7.68 -10.59
CA GLY A 274 23.01 9.05 -10.50
C GLY A 274 23.03 9.77 -11.85
N VAL A 275 24.11 9.61 -12.61
CA VAL A 275 24.26 10.20 -13.95
C VAL A 275 23.22 9.61 -14.91
N ALA A 276 23.02 8.29 -14.89
CA ALA A 276 22.05 7.62 -15.75
C ALA A 276 20.60 8.03 -15.43
N VAL A 277 20.27 8.26 -14.16
CA VAL A 277 18.96 8.79 -13.76
C VAL A 277 18.76 10.23 -14.24
N ASP A 278 19.80 11.07 -14.17
CA ASP A 278 19.73 12.45 -14.66
C ASP A 278 19.57 12.51 -16.18
N ASP A 279 20.29 11.65 -16.91
CA ASP A 279 20.13 11.51 -18.36
C ASP A 279 18.73 11.01 -18.73
N LEU A 280 18.17 10.04 -17.99
CA LEU A 280 16.80 9.57 -18.17
C LEU A 280 15.78 10.72 -18.03
N CYS A 281 15.96 11.58 -17.02
CA CYS A 281 15.13 12.78 -16.82
C CYS A 281 15.22 13.74 -18.01
N GLN A 282 16.44 14.02 -18.51
CA GLN A 282 16.64 14.89 -19.67
C GLN A 282 16.02 14.32 -20.95
N GLN A 283 16.18 13.01 -21.19
CA GLN A 283 15.56 12.32 -22.31
C GLN A 283 14.03 12.36 -22.23
N ALA A 284 13.45 12.27 -21.03
CA ALA A 284 12.00 12.42 -20.84
C ALA A 284 11.52 13.83 -21.21
N SER A 285 12.21 14.87 -20.76
CA SER A 285 11.90 16.25 -21.17
C SER A 285 12.05 16.46 -22.68
N GLN A 286 13.08 15.86 -23.29
CA GLN A 286 13.26 15.92 -24.74
C GLN A 286 12.14 15.21 -25.49
N ALA A 287 11.70 14.03 -25.04
CA ALA A 287 10.58 13.32 -25.64
C ALA A 287 9.29 14.17 -25.62
N ILE A 288 9.03 14.91 -24.54
CA ILE A 288 7.87 15.81 -24.50
C ILE A 288 8.02 16.94 -25.52
N ARG A 289 9.21 17.56 -25.63
CA ARG A 289 9.50 18.59 -26.63
C ARG A 289 9.35 18.09 -28.07
N ASP A 290 9.71 16.83 -28.32
CA ASP A 290 9.54 16.16 -29.61
C ASP A 290 8.08 15.77 -29.91
N GLY A 291 7.16 16.05 -28.99
CA GLY A 291 5.71 15.85 -29.15
C GLY A 291 5.21 14.46 -28.74
N TYR A 292 6.01 13.64 -28.07
CA TYR A 292 5.56 12.36 -27.54
C TYR A 292 4.60 12.55 -26.35
N LYS A 293 3.50 11.79 -26.35
CA LYS A 293 2.44 11.85 -25.33
C LYS A 293 2.46 10.68 -24.36
N PHE A 294 3.23 9.64 -24.68
CA PHE A 294 3.53 8.54 -23.78
C PHE A 294 5.04 8.31 -23.72
N VAL A 295 5.55 8.19 -22.49
CA VAL A 295 6.94 7.83 -22.23
C VAL A 295 6.94 6.49 -21.51
N ILE A 296 7.55 5.50 -22.15
CA ILE A 296 7.73 4.15 -21.61
C ILE A 296 9.15 4.06 -21.05
N LEU A 297 9.28 4.01 -19.74
CA LEU A 297 10.57 3.74 -19.10
C LEU A 297 10.77 2.23 -19.07
N SER A 298 11.87 1.73 -19.64
CA SER A 298 12.07 0.30 -19.83
C SER A 298 13.45 -0.16 -19.34
N ASP A 299 13.47 -1.12 -18.42
CA ASP A 299 14.70 -1.84 -18.05
C ASP A 299 14.95 -3.09 -18.89
N ARG A 300 14.20 -3.30 -19.99
CA ARG A 300 14.56 -4.35 -20.95
C ARG A 300 15.95 -4.07 -21.54
N GLY A 301 16.76 -5.12 -21.64
CA GLY A 301 18.13 -5.07 -22.15
C GLY A 301 19.22 -5.22 -21.10
N VAL A 302 18.88 -5.52 -19.83
CA VAL A 302 19.85 -5.94 -18.81
C VAL A 302 20.72 -7.09 -19.36
N ASN A 303 22.02 -6.90 -19.30
CA ASN A 303 23.04 -7.86 -19.73
C ASN A 303 24.34 -7.65 -18.93
N GLU A 304 25.41 -8.35 -19.27
CA GLU A 304 26.70 -8.26 -18.56
C GLU A 304 27.27 -6.82 -18.48
N GLU A 305 26.99 -5.96 -19.47
CA GLU A 305 27.52 -4.60 -19.52
C GLU A 305 26.57 -3.55 -18.91
N TRP A 306 25.27 -3.87 -18.82
CA TRP A 306 24.21 -2.94 -18.45
C TRP A 306 23.40 -3.46 -17.27
N ALA A 307 23.45 -2.72 -16.16
CA ALA A 307 22.63 -2.96 -14.98
C ALA A 307 21.33 -2.12 -15.03
N PRO A 308 20.22 -2.60 -14.44
CA PRO A 308 18.97 -1.86 -14.40
C PRO A 308 19.06 -0.70 -13.41
N ILE A 309 18.55 0.48 -13.77
CA ILE A 309 18.22 1.51 -12.77
C ILE A 309 17.05 0.95 -11.96
N PRO A 310 17.09 0.94 -10.60
CA PRO A 310 15.98 0.48 -9.79
C PRO A 310 14.67 1.13 -10.22
N SER A 311 13.65 0.29 -10.46
CA SER A 311 12.44 0.72 -11.18
C SER A 311 11.72 1.88 -10.48
N LEU A 312 11.69 1.84 -9.14
CA LEU A 312 11.14 2.87 -8.29
C LEU A 312 11.91 4.20 -8.36
N LEU A 313 13.24 4.15 -8.43
CA LEU A 313 14.07 5.34 -8.58
C LEU A 313 13.85 5.99 -9.94
N GLY A 314 13.87 5.19 -11.02
CA GLY A 314 13.70 5.69 -12.38
C GLY A 314 12.36 6.39 -12.58
N ILE A 315 11.26 5.75 -12.18
CA ILE A 315 9.92 6.36 -12.34
C ILE A 315 9.74 7.60 -11.47
N SER A 316 10.21 7.57 -10.22
CA SER A 316 10.03 8.68 -9.29
C SER A 316 10.87 9.89 -9.70
N ALA A 317 12.12 9.66 -10.12
CA ALA A 317 13.00 10.70 -10.63
C ALA A 317 12.37 11.43 -11.83
N VAL A 318 11.90 10.69 -12.84
CA VAL A 318 11.24 11.27 -14.02
C VAL A 318 9.95 11.98 -13.63
N HIS A 319 9.13 11.38 -12.76
CA HIS A 319 7.90 12.01 -12.28
C HIS A 319 8.18 13.38 -11.64
N HIS A 320 9.07 13.43 -10.65
CA HIS A 320 9.38 14.66 -9.92
C HIS A 320 10.12 15.69 -10.78
N HIS A 321 10.98 15.25 -11.68
CA HIS A 321 11.63 16.12 -12.66
C HIS A 321 10.61 16.84 -13.55
N LEU A 322 9.68 16.10 -14.13
CA LEU A 322 8.62 16.68 -14.97
C LEU A 322 7.63 17.55 -14.19
N VAL A 323 7.41 17.27 -12.89
CA VAL A 323 6.61 18.14 -12.03
C VAL A 323 7.31 19.49 -11.82
N ARG A 324 8.63 19.47 -11.54
CA ARG A 324 9.45 20.69 -11.38
C ARG A 324 9.51 21.52 -12.67
N GLU A 325 9.54 20.87 -13.83
CA GLU A 325 9.47 21.53 -15.13
C GLU A 325 8.05 21.94 -15.56
N CYS A 326 7.03 21.62 -14.76
CA CYS A 326 5.61 21.86 -15.07
C CYS A 326 5.11 21.16 -16.36
N THR A 327 5.77 20.09 -16.81
CA THR A 327 5.44 19.33 -18.02
C THR A 327 4.84 17.96 -17.71
N ARG A 328 4.74 17.55 -16.44
CA ARG A 328 4.19 16.23 -16.04
C ARG A 328 2.78 15.98 -16.57
N THR A 329 1.95 17.01 -16.68
CA THR A 329 0.59 16.91 -17.22
C THR A 329 0.55 16.64 -18.72
N GLU A 330 1.64 16.82 -19.45
CA GLU A 330 1.66 16.67 -20.91
C GLU A 330 1.88 15.23 -21.39
N VAL A 331 2.19 14.31 -20.48
CA VAL A 331 2.63 12.95 -20.82
C VAL A 331 2.03 11.87 -19.89
N GLY A 332 1.74 10.70 -20.45
CA GLY A 332 1.51 9.48 -19.70
C GLY A 332 2.82 8.73 -19.44
N LEU A 333 3.12 8.43 -18.17
CA LEU A 333 4.28 7.61 -17.79
C LEU A 333 3.86 6.15 -17.65
N ILE A 334 4.55 5.28 -18.40
CA ILE A 334 4.35 3.83 -18.40
C ILE A 334 5.68 3.19 -18.02
N LEU A 335 5.65 2.19 -17.14
CA LEU A 335 6.85 1.50 -16.69
C LEU A 335 6.85 0.05 -17.20
N GLU A 336 7.84 -0.31 -17.99
CA GLU A 336 8.13 -1.68 -18.42
C GLU A 336 9.31 -2.18 -17.59
N THR A 337 9.07 -3.11 -16.67
CA THR A 337 10.08 -3.48 -15.69
C THR A 337 10.11 -4.95 -15.32
N GLY A 338 11.32 -5.47 -15.12
CA GLY A 338 11.55 -6.81 -14.59
C GLY A 338 11.57 -6.89 -13.06
N GLU A 339 11.46 -5.79 -12.33
CA GLU A 339 11.65 -5.75 -10.87
C GLU A 339 10.42 -6.10 -10.00
N PRO A 340 9.18 -5.63 -10.28
CA PRO A 340 8.05 -5.79 -9.38
C PRO A 340 7.41 -7.19 -9.47
N ARG A 341 7.19 -7.83 -8.31
CA ARG A 341 6.51 -9.14 -8.20
C ARG A 341 5.58 -9.28 -7.00
N ASP A 342 5.59 -8.34 -6.07
CA ASP A 342 4.67 -8.29 -4.94
C ASP A 342 3.80 -7.03 -5.01
N VAL A 343 2.70 -7.04 -4.26
CA VAL A 343 1.72 -5.94 -4.24
C VAL A 343 2.34 -4.62 -3.77
N HIS A 344 3.30 -4.68 -2.84
CA HIS A 344 3.95 -3.50 -2.27
C HIS A 344 4.82 -2.79 -3.32
N HIS A 345 5.51 -3.53 -4.19
CA HIS A 345 6.29 -3.00 -5.31
C HIS A 345 5.39 -2.19 -6.25
N PHE A 346 4.26 -2.77 -6.69
CA PHE A 346 3.32 -2.06 -7.55
C PHE A 346 2.73 -0.82 -6.87
N ALA A 347 2.39 -0.90 -5.58
CA ALA A 347 1.89 0.26 -4.83
C ALA A 347 2.94 1.38 -4.75
N CYS A 348 4.22 1.07 -4.50
CA CYS A 348 5.28 2.09 -4.53
C CYS A 348 5.35 2.75 -5.91
N LEU A 349 5.46 1.95 -6.98
CA LEU A 349 5.58 2.46 -8.35
C LEU A 349 4.43 3.41 -8.73
N ILE A 350 3.17 3.04 -8.41
CA ILE A 350 2.00 3.90 -8.64
C ILE A 350 2.06 5.14 -7.76
N GLY A 351 2.35 4.96 -6.46
CA GLY A 351 2.41 6.05 -5.47
C GLY A 351 3.46 7.12 -5.80
N TYR A 352 4.49 6.77 -6.57
CA TYR A 352 5.53 7.67 -7.06
C TYR A 352 5.41 8.05 -8.55
N GLY A 353 4.26 7.76 -9.17
CA GLY A 353 3.86 8.42 -10.41
C GLY A 353 3.77 7.56 -11.67
N ALA A 354 3.92 6.23 -11.57
CA ALA A 354 3.60 5.31 -12.66
C ALA A 354 2.10 5.37 -12.98
N GLY A 355 1.76 5.68 -14.23
CA GLY A 355 0.38 5.62 -14.70
C GLY A 355 -0.08 4.18 -14.91
N THR A 356 0.78 3.37 -15.53
CA THR A 356 0.62 1.92 -15.68
C THR A 356 1.97 1.20 -15.66
N ILE A 357 1.93 -0.09 -15.38
CA ILE A 357 3.10 -0.94 -15.15
C ILE A 357 2.93 -2.25 -15.93
N ASN A 358 3.94 -2.60 -16.72
CA ASN A 358 4.08 -3.90 -17.36
C ASN A 358 5.20 -4.69 -16.65
N PRO A 359 4.86 -5.67 -15.80
CA PRO A 359 5.84 -6.49 -15.06
C PRO A 359 6.34 -7.66 -15.91
N TYR A 360 7.01 -7.38 -17.02
CA TYR A 360 7.28 -8.38 -18.05
C TYR A 360 7.99 -9.63 -17.54
N LEU A 361 8.94 -9.48 -16.60
CA LEU A 361 9.76 -10.61 -16.14
C LEU A 361 8.94 -11.58 -15.29
N VAL A 362 7.91 -11.11 -14.58
CA VAL A 362 6.97 -12.01 -13.90
C VAL A 362 6.23 -12.85 -14.91
N PHE A 363 5.71 -12.26 -15.99
CA PHE A 363 5.00 -13.02 -17.03
C PHE A 363 5.90 -14.06 -17.70
N GLU A 364 7.14 -13.69 -18.04
CA GLU A 364 8.13 -14.64 -18.55
C GLU A 364 8.44 -15.75 -17.53
N THR A 365 8.48 -15.40 -16.23
CA THR A 365 8.68 -16.37 -15.14
C THR A 365 7.52 -17.37 -15.05
N LEU A 366 6.27 -16.94 -15.27
CA LEU A 366 5.11 -17.82 -15.25
C LEU A 366 5.16 -18.85 -16.38
N VAL A 367 5.61 -18.43 -17.57
CA VAL A 367 5.81 -19.35 -18.71
C VAL A 367 6.89 -20.40 -18.39
N ASP A 368 7.99 -20.00 -17.74
CA ASP A 368 9.03 -20.94 -17.32
C ASP A 368 8.55 -21.90 -16.23
N LEU A 369 7.77 -21.43 -15.27
CA LEU A 369 7.20 -22.28 -14.22
C LEU A 369 6.23 -23.32 -14.79
N GLU A 370 5.45 -22.96 -15.81
CA GLU A 370 4.61 -23.92 -16.55
C GLU A 370 5.49 -24.98 -17.24
N ARG A 371 6.48 -24.52 -18.02
CA ARG A 371 7.39 -25.39 -18.78
C ARG A 371 8.15 -26.38 -17.89
N GLU A 372 8.54 -25.96 -16.70
CA GLU A 372 9.25 -26.78 -15.71
C GLU A 372 8.30 -27.68 -14.88
N GLY A 373 6.98 -27.54 -15.03
CA GLY A 373 6.00 -28.34 -14.29
C GLY A 373 5.82 -27.92 -12.83
N TYR A 374 6.13 -26.67 -12.48
CA TYR A 374 5.95 -26.13 -11.13
C TYR A 374 4.55 -25.55 -10.89
N LEU A 375 3.79 -25.25 -11.95
CA LEU A 375 2.40 -24.84 -11.82
C LEU A 375 1.50 -26.04 -11.50
N PRO A 376 0.46 -25.89 -10.65
CA PRO A 376 -0.52 -26.93 -10.41
C PRO A 376 -1.23 -27.37 -11.69
N GLU A 377 -1.69 -28.62 -11.72
CA GLU A 377 -2.45 -29.16 -12.84
C GLU A 377 -3.70 -28.31 -13.14
N GLY A 378 -3.91 -27.97 -14.42
CA GLY A 378 -5.02 -27.13 -14.87
C GLY A 378 -4.77 -25.62 -14.82
N ILE A 379 -3.55 -25.16 -14.50
CA ILE A 379 -3.15 -23.76 -14.60
C ILE A 379 -2.06 -23.62 -15.66
N ASP A 380 -2.43 -23.13 -16.84
CA ASP A 380 -1.49 -22.72 -17.89
C ASP A 380 -0.94 -21.30 -17.64
N ALA A 381 0.11 -20.88 -18.36
CA ALA A 381 0.72 -19.56 -18.16
C ALA A 381 -0.27 -18.40 -18.42
N ALA A 382 -1.19 -18.56 -19.37
CA ALA A 382 -2.20 -17.53 -19.66
C ALA A 382 -3.19 -17.35 -18.49
N THR A 383 -3.65 -18.45 -17.90
CA THR A 383 -4.49 -18.44 -16.71
C THR A 383 -3.73 -17.91 -15.50
N ALA A 384 -2.46 -18.28 -15.37
CA ALA A 384 -1.57 -17.79 -14.32
C ALA A 384 -1.39 -16.26 -14.41
N GLU A 385 -1.19 -15.72 -15.61
CA GLU A 385 -1.09 -14.27 -15.85
C GLU A 385 -2.35 -13.53 -15.39
N VAL A 386 -3.53 -13.98 -15.81
CA VAL A 386 -4.81 -13.38 -15.41
C VAL A 386 -5.00 -13.42 -13.89
N LYS A 387 -4.68 -14.54 -13.25
CA LYS A 387 -4.79 -14.69 -11.80
C LYS A 387 -3.76 -13.85 -11.04
N PHE A 388 -2.54 -13.73 -11.55
CA PHE A 388 -1.51 -12.85 -10.99
C PHE A 388 -2.00 -11.41 -10.99
N ILE A 389 -2.48 -10.91 -12.13
CA ILE A 389 -3.00 -9.54 -12.24
C ILE A 389 -4.19 -9.33 -11.30
N LYS A 390 -5.10 -10.30 -11.21
CA LYS A 390 -6.22 -10.27 -10.25
C LYS A 390 -5.75 -10.17 -8.80
N ALA A 391 -4.72 -10.93 -8.41
CA ALA A 391 -4.15 -10.90 -7.07
C ALA A 391 -3.52 -9.54 -6.75
N ILE A 392 -2.73 -8.98 -7.68
CA ILE A 392 -2.15 -7.64 -7.54
C ILE A 392 -3.24 -6.58 -7.42
N ASN A 393 -4.27 -6.62 -8.27
CA ASN A 393 -5.39 -5.68 -8.21
C ASN A 393 -6.11 -5.70 -6.85
N LYS A 394 -6.43 -6.89 -6.33
CA LYS A 394 -7.03 -7.03 -4.99
C LYS A 394 -6.11 -6.48 -3.90
N GLY A 395 -4.82 -6.78 -3.98
CA GLY A 395 -3.83 -6.25 -3.04
C GLY A 395 -3.68 -4.73 -3.11
N LEU A 396 -3.74 -4.12 -4.30
CA LEU A 396 -3.70 -2.67 -4.49
C LEU A 396 -4.90 -2.01 -3.82
N LEU A 397 -6.11 -2.54 -4.06
CA LEU A 397 -7.32 -2.07 -3.37
C LEU A 397 -7.15 -2.16 -1.85
N LYS A 398 -6.60 -3.26 -1.33
CA LYS A 398 -6.28 -3.38 0.09
C LYS A 398 -5.33 -2.31 0.58
N ILE A 399 -4.27 -1.99 -0.16
CA ILE A 399 -3.30 -0.95 0.25
C ILE A 399 -3.96 0.43 0.24
N PHE A 400 -4.75 0.76 -0.78
CA PHE A 400 -5.42 2.06 -0.87
C PHE A 400 -6.43 2.23 0.28
N SER A 401 -7.15 1.14 0.59
CA SER A 401 -8.16 1.14 1.64
C SER A 401 -7.58 1.37 3.04
N LYS A 402 -6.30 1.04 3.29
CA LYS A 402 -5.62 1.35 4.57
C LYS A 402 -5.59 2.84 4.91
N MET A 403 -5.55 3.70 3.90
CA MET A 403 -5.62 5.16 4.07
C MET A 403 -7.03 5.72 3.80
N GLY A 404 -7.99 4.85 3.48
CA GLY A 404 -9.33 5.27 3.07
C GLY A 404 -9.39 5.88 1.66
N ILE A 405 -8.45 5.51 0.79
CA ILE A 405 -8.42 5.95 -0.62
C ILE A 405 -9.18 4.92 -1.48
N SER A 406 -10.09 5.41 -2.32
CA SER A 406 -10.97 4.56 -3.12
C SER A 406 -10.48 4.32 -4.55
N THR A 407 -9.67 5.22 -5.11
CA THR A 407 -9.30 5.15 -6.54
C THR A 407 -7.80 5.17 -6.78
N VAL A 408 -7.35 4.42 -7.79
CA VAL A 408 -5.95 4.45 -8.23
C VAL A 408 -5.53 5.83 -8.74
N GLN A 409 -6.47 6.60 -9.31
CA GLN A 409 -6.19 7.95 -9.82
C GLN A 409 -5.78 8.90 -8.70
N SER A 410 -6.47 8.85 -7.55
CA SER A 410 -6.11 9.63 -6.35
C SER A 410 -4.84 9.11 -5.67
N TYR A 411 -4.53 7.82 -5.79
CA TYR A 411 -3.35 7.22 -5.20
C TYR A 411 -2.06 7.50 -6.01
N CYS A 412 -2.18 7.64 -7.33
CA CYS A 412 -1.05 7.88 -8.22
C CYS A 412 -0.35 9.21 -7.90
N GLY A 413 0.93 9.14 -7.52
CA GLY A 413 1.72 10.31 -7.13
C GLY A 413 1.43 10.85 -5.71
N ALA A 414 0.55 10.20 -4.93
CA ALA A 414 0.17 10.67 -3.60
C ALA A 414 1.20 10.37 -2.49
N GLN A 415 2.20 9.52 -2.77
CA GLN A 415 3.29 9.19 -1.84
C GLN A 415 2.82 8.74 -0.44
N ILE A 416 1.91 7.75 -0.36
CA ILE A 416 1.37 7.23 0.91
C ILE A 416 2.38 6.28 1.60
N PHE A 417 3.59 6.78 1.81
CA PHE A 417 4.73 6.03 2.33
C PHE A 417 5.60 6.90 3.25
N GLU A 418 6.31 6.21 4.14
CA GLU A 418 7.45 6.78 4.88
C GLU A 418 8.72 6.02 4.50
N ALA A 419 9.80 6.74 4.22
CA ALA A 419 11.10 6.16 3.95
C ALA A 419 11.89 5.99 5.25
N ILE A 420 12.44 4.79 5.49
CA ILE A 420 13.31 4.49 6.63
C ILE A 420 14.67 4.04 6.11
N GLY A 421 15.71 4.82 6.41
CA GLY A 421 17.09 4.53 6.04
C GLY A 421 17.55 5.13 4.71
N LEU A 422 16.86 6.15 4.19
CA LEU A 422 17.27 6.91 3.01
C LEU A 422 17.66 8.33 3.45
N ASN A 423 18.77 8.88 2.94
CA ASN A 423 19.18 10.23 3.31
C ASN A 423 18.32 11.31 2.64
N HIS A 424 18.32 12.51 3.23
CA HIS A 424 17.50 13.63 2.72
C HIS A 424 17.90 14.08 1.32
N VAL A 425 19.19 14.01 0.96
CA VAL A 425 19.67 14.41 -0.38
C VAL A 425 19.01 13.58 -1.49
N LEU A 426 18.89 12.26 -1.27
CA LEU A 426 18.20 11.35 -2.19
C LEU A 426 16.69 11.64 -2.21
N VAL A 427 16.08 11.75 -1.04
CA VAL A 427 14.62 11.95 -0.89
C VAL A 427 14.17 13.27 -1.50
N ASP A 428 14.84 14.38 -1.18
CA ASP A 428 14.47 15.70 -1.68
C ASP A 428 14.57 15.79 -3.20
N ARG A 429 15.53 15.07 -3.80
CA ARG A 429 15.74 15.07 -5.24
C ARG A 429 14.77 14.16 -6.00
N TYR A 430 14.63 12.92 -5.55
CA TYR A 430 13.94 11.87 -6.32
C TYR A 430 12.59 11.47 -5.75
N PHE A 431 12.30 11.70 -4.47
CA PHE A 431 11.07 11.33 -3.76
C PHE A 431 10.48 12.53 -3.00
N THR A 432 10.55 13.71 -3.60
CA THR A 432 10.31 15.01 -2.93
C THR A 432 8.97 15.00 -2.18
N GLY A 433 8.99 15.30 -0.88
CA GLY A 433 7.80 15.34 -0.02
C GLY A 433 7.63 14.11 0.89
N THR A 434 8.38 13.03 0.66
CA THR A 434 8.32 11.82 1.49
C THR A 434 9.06 12.03 2.82
N ALA A 435 8.46 11.63 3.94
CA ALA A 435 9.12 11.68 5.23
C ALA A 435 10.26 10.66 5.32
N SER A 436 11.43 11.08 5.80
CA SER A 436 12.52 10.17 6.16
C SER A 436 13.22 10.60 7.44
N ARG A 437 12.68 10.16 8.58
CA ARG A 437 13.12 10.59 9.92
C ARG A 437 14.38 9.89 10.40
N VAL A 438 14.64 8.71 9.87
CA VAL A 438 15.86 7.93 10.10
C VAL A 438 16.58 7.88 8.78
N GLU A 439 17.61 8.71 8.63
CA GLU A 439 18.42 8.76 7.42
C GLU A 439 19.31 7.52 7.27
N GLY A 440 19.92 7.36 6.09
CA GLY A 440 20.83 6.26 5.83
C GLY A 440 21.50 6.39 4.46
N ILE A 441 21.24 5.42 3.60
CA ILE A 441 21.92 5.30 2.32
C ILE A 441 21.53 6.39 1.32
N GLY A 442 22.44 6.69 0.38
CA GLY A 442 22.22 7.58 -0.74
C GLY A 442 22.22 6.86 -2.08
N ILE A 443 22.33 7.63 -3.16
CA ILE A 443 22.28 7.08 -4.52
C ILE A 443 23.46 6.16 -4.84
N ARG A 444 24.64 6.43 -4.27
CA ARG A 444 25.84 5.62 -4.48
C ARG A 444 25.64 4.21 -3.92
N GLU A 445 25.18 4.09 -2.68
CA GLU A 445 24.95 2.81 -2.02
C GLU A 445 23.84 2.01 -2.71
N ILE A 446 22.78 2.67 -3.20
CA ILE A 446 21.75 2.02 -4.04
C ILE A 446 22.37 1.46 -5.33
N GLY A 447 23.29 2.21 -5.95
CA GLY A 447 24.08 1.75 -7.09
C GLY A 447 24.92 0.53 -6.75
N GLU A 448 25.57 0.53 -5.59
CA GLU A 448 26.38 -0.60 -5.11
C GLU A 448 25.54 -1.85 -4.86
N GLU A 449 24.39 -1.74 -4.18
CA GLU A 449 23.48 -2.87 -3.97
C GLU A 449 22.97 -3.45 -5.30
N THR A 450 22.68 -2.59 -6.27
CA THR A 450 22.25 -2.98 -7.61
C THR A 450 23.35 -3.72 -8.36
N LEU A 451 24.59 -3.21 -8.31
CA LEU A 451 25.74 -3.87 -8.94
C LEU A 451 26.12 -5.18 -8.23
N ARG A 452 25.93 -5.29 -6.91
CA ARG A 452 26.12 -6.55 -6.18
C ARG A 452 25.16 -7.64 -6.66
N ARG A 453 23.88 -7.33 -6.85
CA ARG A 453 22.89 -8.27 -7.43
C ARG A 453 23.23 -8.62 -8.88
N HIS A 454 23.59 -7.62 -9.67
CA HIS A 454 24.00 -7.81 -11.06
C HIS A 454 25.23 -8.73 -11.18
N ALA A 455 26.26 -8.51 -10.35
CA ALA A 455 27.46 -9.35 -10.33
C ALA A 455 27.14 -10.82 -10.01
N VAL A 456 26.18 -11.10 -9.12
CA VAL A 456 25.72 -12.48 -8.86
C VAL A 456 25.11 -13.13 -10.11
N ALA A 457 24.43 -12.34 -10.94
CA ALA A 457 23.77 -12.84 -12.16
C ALA A 457 24.74 -13.10 -13.33
N TYR A 458 25.77 -12.27 -13.47
CA TYR A 458 26.64 -12.28 -14.66
C TYR A 458 28.05 -12.82 -14.41
N ASN A 459 28.51 -12.91 -13.16
CA ASN A 459 29.79 -13.55 -12.89
C ASN A 459 29.74 -15.06 -13.20
N PRO A 460 30.87 -15.65 -13.65
CA PRO A 460 30.94 -17.08 -13.91
C PRO A 460 30.60 -17.90 -12.65
N ALA A 461 29.59 -18.76 -12.76
CA ALA A 461 29.19 -19.69 -11.72
C ALA A 461 29.05 -21.10 -12.30
N PRO A 462 29.46 -22.16 -11.57
CA PRO A 462 29.37 -23.54 -12.05
C PRO A 462 27.92 -23.99 -12.22
N ILE A 463 27.00 -23.50 -11.37
CA ILE A 463 25.56 -23.74 -11.45
C ILE A 463 24.86 -22.40 -11.20
N ARG A 464 23.96 -22.02 -12.09
CA ARG A 464 23.11 -20.82 -11.91
C ARG A 464 21.80 -21.24 -11.26
N GLN A 465 21.60 -20.78 -10.03
CA GLN A 465 20.37 -20.96 -9.27
C GLN A 465 19.99 -19.66 -8.59
N LEU A 466 18.68 -19.44 -8.43
CA LEU A 466 18.19 -18.33 -7.63
C LEU A 466 18.60 -18.53 -6.17
N ASP A 467 18.78 -17.42 -5.46
CA ASP A 467 18.94 -17.47 -4.01
C ASP A 467 17.69 -18.12 -3.38
N PHE A 468 17.88 -18.96 -2.37
CA PHE A 468 16.76 -19.63 -1.70
C PHE A 468 15.84 -18.66 -0.97
N GLY A 469 16.29 -17.44 -0.68
CA GLY A 469 15.61 -16.47 0.15
C GLY A 469 15.75 -16.82 1.64
N GLY A 470 14.74 -16.47 2.41
CA GLY A 470 14.68 -16.63 3.85
C GLY A 470 14.41 -15.31 4.56
N GLU A 471 13.46 -14.56 4.01
CA GLU A 471 12.86 -13.38 4.61
C GLU A 471 11.52 -13.71 5.26
N VAL A 472 10.78 -14.66 4.67
CA VAL A 472 9.51 -15.14 5.23
C VAL A 472 9.76 -16.21 6.29
N HIS A 473 10.68 -17.14 6.01
CA HIS A 473 11.06 -18.19 6.95
C HIS A 473 12.55 -18.17 7.24
N TYR A 474 12.89 -18.37 8.51
CA TYR A 474 14.27 -18.62 8.92
C TYR A 474 14.88 -19.78 8.12
N ARG A 475 16.06 -19.54 7.55
CA ARG A 475 16.91 -20.57 6.95
C ARG A 475 18.36 -20.38 7.41
N ILE A 476 19.12 -21.47 7.33
CA ILE A 476 20.56 -21.42 7.57
C ILE A 476 21.19 -20.67 6.39
N GLN A 477 22.03 -19.66 6.67
CA GLN A 477 22.67 -18.78 5.67
C GLN A 477 21.72 -17.86 4.86
N SER A 478 20.54 -17.54 5.39
CA SER A 478 19.62 -16.55 4.79
C SER A 478 19.73 -15.16 5.43
N GLU A 479 18.72 -14.31 5.22
CA GLU A 479 18.54 -13.10 6.00
C GLU A 479 18.48 -13.42 7.50
N HIS A 480 18.93 -12.47 8.32
CA HIS A 480 18.92 -12.64 9.76
C HIS A 480 17.49 -12.59 10.33
N HIS A 481 17.20 -13.40 11.35
CA HIS A 481 15.93 -13.41 12.09
C HIS A 481 16.20 -13.33 13.59
N ASN A 482 15.50 -12.44 14.29
CA ASN A 482 15.60 -12.31 15.75
C ASN A 482 15.08 -13.58 16.46
N TRP A 483 14.08 -14.27 15.88
CA TRP A 483 13.64 -15.56 16.36
C TRP A 483 14.27 -16.68 15.53
N ASN A 484 15.16 -17.44 16.17
CA ASN A 484 15.87 -18.54 15.53
C ASN A 484 15.87 -19.78 16.47
N PRO A 485 16.22 -20.96 15.95
CA PRO A 485 16.16 -22.20 16.74
C PRO A 485 16.96 -22.14 18.05
N GLU A 486 18.08 -21.43 18.08
CA GLU A 486 18.92 -21.30 19.27
C GLU A 486 18.24 -20.42 20.34
N THR A 487 17.78 -19.22 19.96
CA THR A 487 17.12 -18.31 20.91
C THR A 487 15.83 -18.91 21.47
N ILE A 488 15.05 -19.58 20.62
CA ILE A 488 13.82 -20.27 21.04
C ILE A 488 14.13 -21.41 22.01
N TYR A 489 15.10 -22.27 21.69
CA TYR A 489 15.48 -23.40 22.54
C TYR A 489 15.93 -22.95 23.92
N LYS A 490 16.81 -21.94 24.00
CA LYS A 490 17.32 -21.45 25.29
C LYS A 490 16.22 -20.81 26.14
N LEU A 491 15.29 -20.06 25.53
CA LEU A 491 14.16 -19.48 26.26
C LEU A 491 13.24 -20.56 26.83
N GLN A 492 12.90 -21.57 26.03
CA GLN A 492 12.06 -22.69 26.46
C GLN A 492 12.73 -23.49 27.60
N HIS A 493 14.01 -23.81 27.46
CA HIS A 493 14.73 -24.57 28.49
C HIS A 493 14.87 -23.77 29.80
N ALA A 494 15.23 -22.49 29.71
CA ALA A 494 15.35 -21.61 30.88
C ALA A 494 14.04 -21.52 31.67
N THR A 495 12.91 -21.38 30.97
CA THR A 495 11.59 -21.22 31.60
C THR A 495 11.03 -22.53 32.15
N GLN A 496 11.28 -23.66 31.48
CA GLN A 496 10.82 -24.97 31.96
C GLN A 496 11.64 -25.48 33.15
N ALA A 497 12.96 -25.31 33.10
CA ALA A 497 13.87 -25.76 34.15
C ALA A 497 14.03 -24.75 35.30
N ASN A 498 13.45 -23.55 35.16
CA ASN A 498 13.68 -22.41 36.05
C ASN A 498 15.18 -22.09 36.23
N ASP A 499 15.94 -22.13 35.13
CA ASP A 499 17.39 -21.94 35.14
C ASP A 499 17.77 -20.51 34.72
N ALA A 500 18.17 -19.71 35.72
CA ALA A 500 18.65 -18.35 35.52
C ALA A 500 19.93 -18.27 34.68
N LYS A 501 20.77 -19.31 34.67
CA LYS A 501 21.98 -19.32 33.85
C LYS A 501 21.62 -19.43 32.37
N THR A 502 20.79 -20.40 31.99
CA THR A 502 20.30 -20.52 30.61
C THR A 502 19.54 -19.27 30.17
N TYR A 503 18.77 -18.62 31.06
CA TYR A 503 18.13 -17.34 30.73
C TYR A 503 19.14 -16.23 30.41
N LYS A 504 20.23 -16.13 31.19
CA LYS A 504 21.31 -15.16 30.91
C LYS A 504 21.99 -15.44 29.56
N GLU A 505 22.15 -16.70 29.18
CA GLU A 505 22.67 -17.07 27.86
C GLU A 505 21.69 -16.67 26.75
N PHE A 506 20.40 -16.93 26.90
CA PHE A 506 19.35 -16.44 25.98
C PHE A 506 19.39 -14.91 25.85
N ALA A 507 19.42 -14.20 26.98
CA ALA A 507 19.45 -12.74 26.99
C ALA A 507 20.73 -12.19 26.34
N ALA A 508 21.88 -12.83 26.55
CA ALA A 508 23.12 -12.46 25.89
C ALA A 508 23.02 -12.64 24.37
N LEU A 509 22.48 -13.77 23.89
CA LEU A 509 22.26 -13.99 22.46
C LEU A 509 21.37 -12.90 21.85
N VAL A 510 20.19 -12.65 22.41
CA VAL A 510 19.24 -11.65 21.87
C VAL A 510 19.80 -10.22 21.95
N ASN A 511 20.56 -9.90 23.00
CA ASN A 511 21.18 -8.58 23.15
C ASN A 511 22.36 -8.39 22.18
N ASP A 512 23.18 -9.41 21.98
CA ASP A 512 24.27 -9.35 21.01
C ASP A 512 23.74 -9.38 19.56
N GLU A 513 22.65 -10.10 19.29
CA GLU A 513 21.90 -10.03 18.04
C GLU A 513 21.35 -8.63 17.79
N SER A 514 20.79 -7.98 18.83
CA SER A 514 20.36 -6.59 18.73
C SER A 514 21.54 -5.66 18.40
N LYS A 515 22.74 -5.89 18.97
CA LYS A 515 23.97 -5.14 18.65
C LYS A 515 24.49 -5.40 17.23
N ARG A 516 24.15 -6.53 16.59
CA ARG A 516 24.42 -6.79 15.17
C ARG A 516 23.50 -5.99 14.23
N ARG A 517 23.00 -4.85 14.70
CA ARG A 517 22.22 -3.86 13.96
C ARG A 517 20.86 -4.36 13.46
N ALA A 518 20.31 -5.47 13.95
CA ALA A 518 19.00 -5.94 13.47
C ALA A 518 17.82 -4.97 13.75
N SER A 519 17.98 -4.03 14.69
CA SER A 519 16.95 -3.02 15.03
C SER A 519 17.57 -1.68 15.42
N LEU A 520 16.79 -0.59 15.34
CA LEU A 520 17.26 0.76 15.70
C LEU A 520 17.76 0.86 17.15
N ARG A 521 17.09 0.20 18.10
CA ARG A 521 17.53 0.16 19.51
C ARG A 521 18.90 -0.48 19.69
N GLY A 522 19.31 -1.35 18.75
CA GLY A 522 20.62 -1.98 18.72
C GLY A 522 21.77 -1.03 18.41
N LEU A 523 21.45 0.15 17.86
CA LEU A 523 22.40 1.23 17.58
C LEU A 523 22.61 2.16 18.78
N LEU A 524 21.87 1.95 19.88
CA LEU A 524 21.93 2.77 21.07
C LEU A 524 22.74 2.05 22.16
N GLU A 525 23.52 2.82 22.91
CA GLU A 525 24.23 2.35 24.10
C GLU A 525 23.85 3.15 25.34
N PHE A 526 23.88 2.49 26.50
CA PHE A 526 23.65 3.17 27.78
C PHE A 526 24.93 3.84 28.26
N LYS A 527 24.83 5.14 28.58
CA LYS A 527 25.89 5.85 29.31
C LYS A 527 25.69 5.63 30.80
N PHE A 528 26.43 4.68 31.36
CA PHE A 528 26.37 4.35 32.79
C PHE A 528 27.05 5.40 33.67
N LEU A 529 26.63 5.46 34.94
CA LEU A 529 27.31 6.24 35.97
C LEU A 529 28.67 5.60 36.29
N PRO A 530 29.68 6.40 36.73
CA PRO A 530 30.98 5.86 37.14
C PRO A 530 30.89 4.85 38.29
N GLU A 531 29.97 5.07 39.22
CA GLU A 531 29.71 4.19 40.36
C GLU A 531 28.31 3.57 40.24
N PRO A 532 28.19 2.23 40.19
CA PRO A 532 26.91 1.55 40.17
C PRO A 532 26.27 1.55 41.56
N ILE A 533 24.93 1.60 41.60
CA ILE A 533 24.19 1.45 42.86
C ILE A 533 24.09 -0.03 43.27
N PRO A 534 23.98 -0.32 44.57
CA PRO A 534 23.63 -1.66 45.07
C PRO A 534 22.29 -2.16 44.52
N LEU A 535 22.18 -3.47 44.27
CA LEU A 535 20.96 -4.07 43.67
C LEU A 535 19.75 -4.00 44.61
N ASP A 536 19.97 -3.99 45.91
CA ASP A 536 18.94 -3.85 46.96
C ASP A 536 18.30 -2.46 47.00
N GLU A 537 18.95 -1.45 46.40
CA GLU A 537 18.34 -0.12 46.19
C GLU A 537 17.41 -0.08 44.96
N VAL A 538 17.45 -1.10 44.10
CA VAL A 538 16.60 -1.18 42.90
C VAL A 538 15.19 -1.63 43.29
N GLU A 539 14.19 -1.10 42.58
CA GLU A 539 12.80 -1.53 42.71
C GLU A 539 12.68 -3.07 42.62
N PRO A 540 12.01 -3.76 43.56
CA PRO A 540 11.87 -5.21 43.54
C PRO A 540 11.20 -5.72 42.26
N ALA A 541 11.64 -6.87 41.75
CA ALA A 541 11.08 -7.48 40.54
C ALA A 541 9.56 -7.69 40.58
N LYS A 542 9.00 -7.97 41.76
CA LYS A 542 7.54 -8.12 41.98
C LYS A 542 6.74 -6.83 41.75
N GLU A 543 7.37 -5.67 41.82
CA GLU A 543 6.75 -4.37 41.51
C GLU A 543 6.96 -4.01 40.04
N ILE A 544 8.17 -4.26 39.51
CA ILE A 544 8.49 -4.07 38.08
C ILE A 544 7.54 -4.89 37.18
N VAL A 545 7.30 -6.16 37.52
CA VAL A 545 6.47 -7.07 36.70
C VAL A 545 5.03 -6.58 36.54
N LYS A 546 4.51 -5.76 37.45
CA LYS A 546 3.17 -5.17 37.34
C LYS A 546 3.03 -4.20 36.16
N ARG A 547 4.16 -3.71 35.63
CA ARG A 547 4.21 -2.88 34.42
C ARG A 547 4.12 -3.71 33.14
N PHE A 548 4.26 -5.05 33.23
CA PHE A 548 4.23 -5.92 32.08
C PHE A 548 2.79 -6.26 31.69
N THR A 549 2.57 -6.35 30.39
CA THR A 549 1.29 -6.72 29.80
C THR A 549 1.55 -7.77 28.73
N THR A 550 0.81 -8.88 28.74
CA THR A 550 0.86 -9.81 27.60
C THR A 550 0.17 -9.18 26.39
N GLY A 551 0.69 -9.44 25.19
CA GLY A 551 0.08 -8.96 23.95
C GLY A 551 -1.40 -9.38 23.82
N ALA A 552 -2.16 -8.58 23.08
CA ALA A 552 -3.57 -8.82 22.80
C ALA A 552 -3.72 -9.91 21.73
N MET A 553 -3.82 -11.17 22.16
CA MET A 553 -3.98 -12.33 21.28
C MET A 553 -5.39 -12.89 21.42
N SER A 554 -6.15 -12.98 20.33
CA SER A 554 -7.55 -13.36 20.38
C SER A 554 -7.73 -14.84 20.70
N PHE A 555 -8.77 -15.13 21.48
CA PHE A 555 -9.38 -16.45 21.48
C PHE A 555 -9.85 -16.79 20.05
N GLY A 556 -9.34 -17.90 19.50
CA GLY A 556 -9.52 -18.27 18.10
C GLY A 556 -8.24 -18.17 17.26
N ALA A 557 -7.32 -17.24 17.58
CA ALA A 557 -5.97 -17.24 17.03
C ALA A 557 -5.04 -18.16 17.84
N ILE A 558 -5.23 -18.20 19.15
CA ILE A 558 -4.55 -19.14 20.07
C ILE A 558 -5.58 -20.04 20.75
N SER A 559 -5.11 -21.18 21.27
CA SER A 559 -5.98 -22.14 21.97
C SER A 559 -6.53 -21.58 23.27
N LYS A 560 -7.63 -22.17 23.77
CA LYS A 560 -8.22 -21.83 25.08
C LYS A 560 -7.19 -21.92 26.20
N GLU A 561 -6.43 -23.00 26.19
CA GLU A 561 -5.43 -23.33 27.20
C GLU A 561 -4.31 -22.29 27.20
N ALA A 562 -3.81 -21.90 26.02
CA ALA A 562 -2.80 -20.84 25.92
C ALA A 562 -3.34 -19.49 26.44
N HIS A 563 -4.56 -19.13 26.04
CA HIS A 563 -5.19 -17.86 26.42
C HIS A 563 -5.46 -17.78 27.93
N GLU A 564 -6.03 -18.84 28.53
CA GLU A 564 -6.30 -18.91 29.97
C GLU A 564 -5.01 -18.99 30.79
N THR A 565 -3.98 -19.70 30.30
CA THR A 565 -2.67 -19.78 30.97
C THR A 565 -2.03 -18.41 31.11
N LEU A 566 -2.07 -17.58 30.05
CA LEU A 566 -1.56 -16.21 30.11
C LEU A 566 -2.32 -15.36 31.14
N ALA A 567 -3.65 -15.46 31.16
CA ALA A 567 -4.46 -14.72 32.12
C ALA A 567 -4.16 -15.12 33.57
N ILE A 568 -4.11 -16.43 33.86
CA ILE A 568 -3.76 -16.94 35.19
C ILE A 568 -2.36 -16.46 35.59
N ALA A 569 -1.38 -16.59 34.70
CA ALA A 569 0.00 -16.19 34.99
C ALA A 569 0.11 -14.69 35.33
N MET A 570 -0.49 -13.81 34.52
CA MET A 570 -0.43 -12.37 34.77
C MET A 570 -1.19 -11.97 36.04
N ASN A 571 -2.35 -12.57 36.29
CA ASN A 571 -3.12 -12.32 37.50
C ASN A 571 -2.35 -12.74 38.77
N ARG A 572 -1.66 -13.89 38.74
CA ARG A 572 -0.78 -14.32 39.85
C ARG A 572 0.37 -13.35 40.10
N LEU A 573 0.91 -12.74 39.05
CA LEU A 573 2.00 -11.75 39.13
C LEU A 573 1.50 -10.35 39.49
N GLY A 574 0.18 -10.11 39.54
CA GLY A 574 -0.40 -8.77 39.68
C GLY A 574 -0.17 -7.88 38.44
N ALA A 575 0.16 -8.49 37.31
CA ALA A 575 0.38 -7.86 36.02
C ALA A 575 -0.90 -7.95 35.16
N LYS A 576 -0.82 -7.55 33.88
CA LYS A 576 -2.01 -7.44 33.03
C LYS A 576 -1.98 -8.44 31.87
N SER A 577 -3.08 -9.17 31.67
CA SER A 577 -3.34 -9.86 30.40
C SER A 577 -4.40 -9.15 29.58
N ASN A 578 -4.48 -9.45 28.28
CA ASN A 578 -5.40 -8.82 27.35
C ASN A 578 -6.19 -9.88 26.57
N THR A 579 -7.50 -9.68 26.44
CA THR A 579 -8.41 -10.61 25.75
C THR A 579 -8.10 -10.80 24.27
N GLY A 580 -7.52 -9.79 23.61
CA GLY A 580 -7.57 -9.68 22.16
C GLY A 580 -9.00 -9.50 21.63
N GLU A 581 -9.17 -9.69 20.33
CA GLU A 581 -10.40 -9.31 19.62
C GLU A 581 -11.57 -10.29 19.79
N GLY A 582 -11.33 -11.50 20.27
CA GLY A 582 -12.26 -12.63 20.20
C GLY A 582 -13.34 -12.67 21.29
N GLY A 583 -13.39 -11.67 22.17
CA GLY A 583 -14.20 -11.70 23.37
C GLY A 583 -13.63 -12.59 24.46
N GLU A 584 -14.42 -12.85 25.50
CA GLU A 584 -14.03 -13.68 26.64
C GLU A 584 -15.25 -14.38 27.25
N ASP A 585 -15.08 -15.65 27.60
CA ASP A 585 -16.12 -16.48 28.22
C ASP A 585 -16.50 -15.95 29.61
N PRO A 586 -17.79 -15.66 29.90
CA PRO A 586 -18.25 -15.22 31.21
C PRO A 586 -17.88 -16.13 32.38
N GLU A 587 -17.68 -17.43 32.17
CA GLU A 587 -17.23 -18.35 33.23
C GLU A 587 -15.86 -17.98 33.80
N ARG A 588 -15.06 -17.22 33.04
CA ARG A 588 -13.73 -16.77 33.47
C ARG A 588 -13.77 -15.62 34.46
N PHE A 589 -14.91 -14.94 34.59
CA PHE A 589 -15.06 -13.78 35.49
C PHE A 589 -15.16 -14.21 36.96
N VAL A 590 -15.46 -15.49 37.20
CA VAL A 590 -15.45 -16.08 38.53
C VAL A 590 -14.08 -16.73 38.78
N PRO A 591 -13.40 -16.39 39.89
CA PRO A 591 -12.16 -17.07 40.28
C PRO A 591 -12.36 -18.58 40.47
N LEU A 592 -11.31 -19.33 40.18
CA LEU A 592 -11.24 -20.77 40.42
C LEU A 592 -11.16 -21.07 41.92
N SER A 593 -11.50 -22.30 42.30
CA SER A 593 -11.48 -22.76 43.69
C SER A 593 -10.10 -22.69 44.35
N ASN A 594 -9.02 -22.73 43.55
CA ASN A 594 -7.64 -22.60 44.01
C ASN A 594 -7.18 -21.13 44.17
N GLY A 595 -8.07 -20.15 43.92
CA GLY A 595 -7.78 -18.72 44.00
C GLY A 595 -7.26 -18.09 42.70
N ASP A 596 -6.99 -18.89 41.66
CA ASP A 596 -6.59 -18.35 40.36
C ASP A 596 -7.74 -17.64 39.66
N SER A 597 -7.42 -16.61 38.87
CA SER A 597 -8.38 -15.97 37.99
C SER A 597 -8.03 -16.19 36.53
N ARG A 598 -9.01 -16.63 35.73
CA ARG A 598 -8.90 -16.74 34.27
C ARG A 598 -9.34 -15.46 33.57
N ASN A 599 -9.89 -14.48 34.29
CA ASN A 599 -10.36 -13.22 33.72
C ASN A 599 -9.18 -12.41 33.21
N SER A 600 -9.25 -11.92 31.97
CA SER A 600 -8.24 -11.00 31.47
C SER A 600 -8.48 -9.59 32.03
N PHE A 601 -7.41 -8.95 32.49
CA PHE A 601 -7.51 -7.61 33.08
C PHE A 601 -7.91 -6.55 32.05
N ILE A 602 -7.31 -6.60 30.86
CA ILE A 602 -7.59 -5.69 29.76
C ILE A 602 -8.57 -6.35 28.81
N LYS A 603 -9.65 -5.65 28.47
CA LYS A 603 -10.63 -6.11 27.49
C LYS A 603 -10.61 -5.22 26.26
N GLN A 604 -10.43 -5.85 25.10
CA GLN A 604 -10.31 -5.15 23.84
C GLN A 604 -11.68 -4.90 23.18
N VAL A 605 -11.80 -3.77 22.52
CA VAL A 605 -12.93 -3.37 21.69
C VAL A 605 -12.39 -3.05 20.29
N ALA A 606 -12.48 -4.03 19.38
CA ALA A 606 -12.01 -3.95 18.00
C ALA A 606 -13.16 -3.77 16.99
N SER A 607 -12.86 -3.56 15.71
CA SER A 607 -13.81 -3.18 14.65
C SER A 607 -15.10 -4.00 14.63
N ALA A 608 -15.01 -5.33 14.65
CA ALA A 608 -16.16 -6.23 14.59
C ALA A 608 -16.92 -6.38 15.92
N ARG A 609 -16.38 -5.85 17.02
CA ARG A 609 -16.99 -5.90 18.37
C ARG A 609 -17.34 -7.34 18.83
N PHE A 610 -16.55 -8.35 18.43
CA PHE A 610 -16.80 -9.73 18.85
C PHE A 610 -16.75 -9.86 20.38
N GLY A 611 -17.75 -10.52 20.95
CA GLY A 611 -17.89 -10.72 22.39
C GLY A 611 -18.05 -9.46 23.24
N VAL A 612 -18.16 -8.26 22.62
CA VAL A 612 -18.32 -7.01 23.35
C VAL A 612 -19.78 -6.89 23.83
N THR A 613 -19.99 -7.23 25.09
CA THR A 613 -21.29 -7.12 25.80
C THR A 613 -21.16 -6.19 27.01
N SER A 614 -22.28 -5.75 27.58
CA SER A 614 -22.26 -5.00 28.84
C SER A 614 -21.57 -5.80 29.95
N HIS A 615 -21.88 -7.10 30.06
CA HIS A 615 -21.26 -8.02 31.02
C HIS A 615 -19.75 -8.17 30.80
N TYR A 616 -19.30 -8.23 29.55
CA TYR A 616 -17.88 -8.22 29.22
C TYR A 616 -17.22 -6.91 29.69
N LEU A 617 -17.77 -5.75 29.32
CA LEU A 617 -17.16 -4.45 29.60
C LEU A 617 -17.04 -4.14 31.12
N VAL A 618 -18.05 -4.50 31.92
CA VAL A 618 -18.02 -4.25 33.37
C VAL A 618 -17.02 -5.14 34.12
N ASN A 619 -16.58 -6.24 33.52
CA ASN A 619 -15.60 -7.16 34.11
C ASN A 619 -14.15 -6.84 33.69
N ALA A 620 -13.91 -5.68 33.07
CA ALA A 620 -12.58 -5.21 32.67
C ALA A 620 -11.96 -4.32 33.76
N GLY A 621 -10.66 -4.48 34.00
CA GLY A 621 -9.86 -3.48 34.73
C GLY A 621 -9.43 -2.32 33.83
N GLU A 622 -9.31 -2.56 32.52
CA GLU A 622 -8.95 -1.57 31.51
C GLU A 622 -9.63 -1.91 30.18
N LEU A 623 -10.09 -0.89 29.45
CA LEU A 623 -10.68 -1.04 28.12
C LEU A 623 -9.72 -0.54 27.06
N GLN A 624 -9.36 -1.41 26.12
CA GLN A 624 -8.50 -1.07 24.99
C GLN A 624 -9.32 -0.91 23.72
N ILE A 625 -9.37 0.30 23.16
CA ILE A 625 -9.91 0.53 21.82
C ILE A 625 -8.82 0.18 20.82
N LYS A 626 -8.99 -0.92 20.08
CA LYS A 626 -8.04 -1.32 19.03
C LYS A 626 -8.36 -0.58 17.74
N MET A 627 -7.50 0.37 17.39
CA MET A 627 -7.57 1.08 16.10
C MET A 627 -6.83 0.33 14.99
N ALA A 628 -5.67 -0.26 15.29
CA ALA A 628 -4.85 -1.06 14.40
C ALA A 628 -4.14 -2.17 15.18
#